data_AF-A0A433P7X5-F1
#
_entry.id   AF-A0A433P7X5-F1
#
_cell.length_a   1.000
_cell.length_b   1.000
_cell.length_c   1.000
_cell.angle_alpha   90.00
_cell.angle_beta   90.00
_cell.angle_gamma   90.00
#
_symmetry.space_group_name_H-M   'P 1'
#
loop_
_entity.id
_entity.type
_entity.pdbx_description
1 polymer ?
#
loop_
_entity_poly.entity_id
_entity_poly.type
_entity_poly.pdbx_seq_one_letter_code
_entity_poly.pdbx_strand_id
1 'polypeptide(L)'
;MTPICPRSLSFRTVLLPTSASIQLRIGETSRSPVEVCMDGREVYMLDKGEYLQVRMSWYPMPCINRVDEGVDWVRDINELLKWNQNFESKSLLRHGYADVT
;
A
#
# COMPACT_ATOMS: atom_id res chain seq x y z
N MET A 1 7.72 6.81 0.50
CA MET A 1 6.83 7.93 0.12
C MET A 1 6.41 7.74 -1.33
N THR A 2 5.10 7.65 -1.57
CA THR A 2 4.53 7.39 -2.90
C THR A 2 3.60 8.55 -3.26
N PRO A 3 3.96 9.44 -4.19
CA PRO A 3 3.06 10.49 -4.64
C PRO A 3 1.90 9.90 -5.47
N ILE A 4 0.70 10.44 -5.30
CA ILE A 4 -0.49 10.04 -6.08
C ILE A 4 -0.73 11.10 -7.16
N CYS A 5 -0.82 10.67 -8.43
CA CYS A 5 -1.05 11.53 -9.59
C CYS A 5 -0.20 12.82 -9.63
N PRO A 6 1.14 12.75 -9.46
CA PRO A 6 1.97 13.94 -9.48
C PRO A 6 1.95 14.61 -10.86
N ARG A 7 2.02 15.94 -10.90
CA ARG A 7 2.10 16.72 -12.16
C ARG A 7 3.46 16.67 -12.86
N SER A 8 4.29 15.66 -12.56
CA SER A 8 5.58 15.43 -13.18
C SER A 8 5.84 13.94 -13.33
N LEU A 9 6.36 13.57 -14.50
CA LEU A 9 6.69 12.18 -14.86
C LEU A 9 7.96 11.66 -14.19
N SER A 10 8.75 12.53 -13.54
CA SER A 10 9.98 12.14 -12.84
C SER A 10 9.76 11.76 -11.38
N PHE A 11 8.53 11.88 -10.87
CA PHE A 11 8.21 11.54 -9.49
C PHE A 11 8.10 10.03 -9.32
N ARG A 12 9.10 9.45 -8.67
CA ARG A 12 9.16 8.03 -8.34
C ARG A 12 8.94 7.81 -6.85
N THR A 13 8.46 6.63 -6.48
CA THR A 13 8.42 6.20 -5.09
C THR A 13 9.83 6.21 -4.49
N VAL A 14 9.95 6.73 -3.27
CA VAL A 14 11.22 6.79 -2.53
C VAL A 14 11.13 5.93 -1.27
N LEU A 15 12.15 5.11 -1.03
CA LEU A 15 12.37 4.41 0.24
C LEU A 15 13.23 5.28 1.15
N LEU A 16 12.81 5.44 2.39
CA LEU A 16 13.46 6.30 3.37
C LEU A 16 13.89 5.45 4.58
N PRO A 17 15.02 5.77 5.24
CA PRO A 17 15.42 5.11 6.47
C PRO A 17 14.39 5.28 7.59
N THR A 18 14.38 4.34 8.54
CA THR A 18 13.50 4.40 9.74
C THR A 18 13.78 5.60 10.64
N SER A 19 15.02 6.11 10.63
CA SER A 19 15.43 7.31 11.37
C SER A 19 14.99 8.63 10.71
N ALA A 20 14.37 8.58 9.53
CA ALA A 20 13.96 9.79 8.82
C ALA A 20 12.75 10.47 9.48
N SER A 21 12.78 11.80 9.49
CA SER A 21 11.62 12.64 9.80
C SER A 21 11.21 13.38 8.54
N ILE A 22 9.99 13.17 8.09
CA ILE A 22 9.46 13.70 6.83
C ILE A 22 8.54 14.86 7.17
N GLN A 23 8.68 15.98 6.46
CA GLN A 23 7.79 17.12 6.59
C GLN A 23 7.14 17.44 5.24
N LEU A 24 5.81 17.50 5.21
CA LEU A 24 5.00 17.86 4.06
C LEU A 24 4.29 19.17 4.37
N ARG A 25 4.75 20.28 3.77
CA ARG A 25 4.19 21.62 4.01
C ARG A 25 3.24 22.02 2.89
N ILE A 26 2.10 22.61 3.26
CA ILE A 26 1.17 23.19 2.31
C ILE A 26 1.73 24.52 1.82
N GLY A 27 1.86 24.66 0.50
CA GLY A 27 2.37 25.90 -0.10
C GLY A 27 1.46 27.09 0.18
N GLU A 28 2.05 28.26 0.39
CA GLU A 28 1.32 29.52 0.65
C GLU A 28 0.37 29.92 -0.50
N THR A 29 0.66 29.44 -1.71
CA THR A 29 -0.16 29.66 -2.91
C THR A 29 -1.21 28.56 -3.14
N SER A 30 -1.39 27.64 -2.18
CA SER A 30 -2.42 26.61 -2.27
C SER A 30 -3.80 27.25 -2.45
N ARG A 31 -4.64 26.61 -3.25
CA ARG A 31 -6.01 27.09 -3.55
C ARG A 31 -7.03 26.63 -2.52
N SER A 32 -6.71 25.61 -1.74
CA SER A 32 -7.58 25.02 -0.74
C SER A 32 -6.76 24.46 0.43
N PRO A 33 -7.39 24.25 1.60
CA PRO A 33 -6.83 23.38 2.64
C PRO A 33 -6.72 21.93 2.13
N VAL A 34 -5.95 21.12 2.86
CA VAL A 34 -5.68 19.71 2.54
C VAL A 34 -6.09 18.83 3.70
N GLU A 35 -6.79 17.75 3.38
CA GLU A 35 -7.19 16.73 4.34
C GLU A 35 -6.04 15.79 4.68
N VAL A 36 -5.87 15.51 5.97
CA VAL A 36 -4.99 14.48 6.49
C VAL A 36 -5.84 13.30 6.92
N CYS A 37 -5.60 12.16 6.28
CA CYS A 37 -6.18 10.88 6.64
C CYS A 37 -5.14 9.97 7.29
N MET A 38 -5.49 9.31 8.39
CA MET A 38 -4.71 8.24 9.02
C MET A 38 -5.54 6.95 8.97
N ASP A 39 -5.00 5.88 8.39
CA ASP A 39 -5.67 4.59 8.20
C ASP A 39 -7.08 4.68 7.59
N GLY A 40 -7.26 5.64 6.66
CA GLY A 40 -8.54 5.85 5.95
C GLY A 40 -9.57 6.68 6.72
N ARG A 41 -9.20 7.27 7.87
CA ARG A 41 -10.05 8.20 8.62
C ARG A 41 -9.51 9.61 8.53
N GLU A 42 -10.38 10.56 8.21
CA GLU A 42 -10.06 11.99 8.32
C GLU A 42 -9.74 12.31 9.78
N VAL A 43 -8.59 12.93 10.01
CA VAL A 43 -8.15 13.33 11.34
C VAL A 43 -7.92 14.83 11.48
N TYR A 44 -7.59 15.51 10.38
CA TYR A 44 -7.24 16.93 10.43
C TYR A 44 -7.32 17.59 9.04
N MET A 45 -7.58 18.90 9.02
CA MET A 45 -7.52 19.74 7.83
C MET A 45 -6.37 20.76 7.97
N LEU A 46 -5.35 20.64 7.13
CA LEU A 46 -4.21 21.56 7.09
C LEU A 46 -4.50 22.76 6.20
N ASP A 47 -4.22 23.96 6.70
CA ASP A 47 -4.27 25.20 5.93
C ASP A 47 -2.89 25.58 5.37
N LYS A 48 -2.84 26.69 4.63
CA LYS A 48 -1.64 27.25 4.01
C LYS A 48 -0.56 27.51 5.05
N GLY A 49 0.68 27.17 4.70
CA GLY A 49 1.82 27.35 5.58
C GLY A 49 1.97 26.28 6.66
N GLU A 50 0.90 25.55 7.00
CA GLU A 50 0.94 24.41 7.91
C GLU A 50 1.60 23.18 7.27
N TYR A 51 1.95 22.20 8.09
CA TYR A 51 2.63 21.00 7.63
C TYR A 51 2.24 19.75 8.43
N LEU A 52 2.38 18.60 7.77
CA LEU A 52 2.37 17.28 8.39
C LEU A 52 3.82 16.83 8.64
N GLN A 53 4.12 16.37 9.85
CA GLN A 53 5.40 15.71 10.16
C GLN A 53 5.16 14.22 10.44
N VAL A 54 5.87 13.35 9.71
CA VAL A 54 5.79 11.90 9.84
C VAL A 54 7.14 11.35 10.28
N ARG A 55 7.14 10.54 11.34
CA ARG A 55 8.31 9.86 11.88
C ARG A 55 7.93 8.47 12.39
N MET A 56 8.90 7.58 12.52
CA MET A 56 8.66 6.26 13.12
C MET A 56 8.24 6.41 14.59
N SER A 57 7.20 5.67 14.98
CA SER A 57 6.71 5.64 16.37
C SER A 57 7.66 4.83 17.26
N TRP A 58 7.78 5.24 18.52
CA TRP A 58 8.44 4.46 19.57
C TRP A 58 7.59 3.28 20.07
N TYR A 59 6.32 3.24 19.68
CA TYR A 59 5.34 2.24 20.10
C TYR A 59 4.84 1.46 18.88
N PRO A 60 5.55 0.42 18.43
CA PRO A 60 5.11 -0.41 17.32
C PRO A 60 3.88 -1.24 17.73
N MET A 61 3.00 -1.52 16.78
CA MET A 61 1.89 -2.45 16.99
C MET A 61 2.41 -3.89 16.90
N PRO A 62 2.24 -4.72 17.94
CA PRO A 62 2.64 -6.12 17.88
C PRO A 62 1.73 -6.90 16.93
N CYS A 63 2.33 -7.55 15.93
CA CYS A 63 1.62 -8.40 14.97
C CYS A 63 1.90 -9.88 15.28
N ILE A 64 0.86 -10.71 15.28
CA ILE A 64 0.97 -12.16 15.53
C ILE A 64 1.04 -12.88 14.18
N ASN A 65 2.07 -13.70 13.99
CA ASN A 65 2.25 -14.53 12.81
C ASN A 65 1.68 -15.94 13.04
N ARG A 66 1.29 -16.65 11.97
CA ARG A 66 0.74 -18.01 12.04
C ARG A 66 1.84 -19.08 12.11
N VAL A 67 2.94 -18.86 11.39
CA VAL A 67 4.15 -19.68 11.38
C VAL A 67 5.38 -18.79 11.61
N ASP A 68 6.30 -18.68 10.65
CA ASP A 68 7.55 -17.92 10.79
C ASP A 68 7.46 -16.56 10.11
N GLU A 69 8.24 -15.61 10.64
CA GLU A 69 8.33 -14.25 10.09
C GLU A 69 8.79 -14.28 8.62
N GLY A 70 8.03 -13.62 7.76
CA GLY A 70 8.29 -13.56 6.32
C GLY A 70 7.63 -14.68 5.50
N VAL A 71 7.57 -15.92 5.99
CA VAL A 71 6.95 -17.04 5.25
C VAL A 71 5.46 -16.82 5.05
N ASP A 72 4.76 -16.42 6.11
CA ASP A 72 3.32 -16.11 6.04
C ASP A 72 3.04 -14.95 5.09
N TRP A 73 3.84 -13.89 5.15
CA TRP A 73 3.66 -12.71 4.29
C TRP A 73 3.82 -13.06 2.80
N VAL A 74 4.85 -13.87 2.46
CA VAL A 74 5.08 -14.30 1.07
C VAL A 74 3.92 -15.17 0.55
N ARG A 75 3.37 -16.07 1.38
CA ARG A 75 2.20 -16.86 0.99
C ARG A 75 0.98 -15.96 0.78
N ASP A 76 0.66 -15.12 1.76
CA ASP A 76 -0.54 -14.28 1.76
C ASP A 76 -0.54 -13.29 0.59
N ILE A 77 0.61 -12.69 0.23
CA ILE A 77 0.70 -11.78 -0.93
C ILE A 77 0.50 -12.50 -2.27
N ASN A 78 1.02 -13.72 -2.41
CA ASN A 78 0.86 -14.52 -3.62
C ASN A 78 -0.57 -15.01 -3.81
N GLU A 79 -1.23 -15.41 -2.72
CA GLU A 79 -2.64 -15.85 -2.77
C GLU A 79 -3.60 -14.68 -3.04
N LEU A 80 -3.32 -13.50 -2.49
CA LEU A 80 -4.15 -12.30 -2.68
C LEU A 80 -4.03 -11.75 -4.10
N LEU A 81 -2.81 -11.54 -4.59
CA LEU A 81 -2.58 -10.86 -5.87
C LEU A 81 -2.53 -11.82 -7.06
N LYS A 82 -2.27 -13.11 -6.83
CA LYS A 82 -2.20 -14.19 -7.83
C LYS A 82 -1.33 -13.85 -9.03
N TRP A 83 -0.22 -13.15 -8.80
CA TRP A 83 0.69 -12.74 -9.86
C TRP A 83 1.20 -13.95 -10.63
N ASN A 84 1.19 -13.84 -11.96
CA ASN A 84 1.70 -14.86 -12.89
C ASN A 84 1.01 -16.24 -12.78
N GLN A 85 -0.14 -16.35 -12.11
CA GLN A 85 -0.93 -17.58 -12.17
C GLN A 85 -1.69 -17.67 -13.49
N ASN A 86 -1.67 -18.85 -14.10
CA ASN A 86 -2.48 -19.12 -15.28
C ASN A 86 -3.96 -19.09 -14.90
N PHE A 87 -4.79 -18.53 -15.78
CA PHE A 87 -6.23 -18.67 -15.64
C PHE A 87 -6.57 -20.17 -15.76
N GLU A 88 -7.08 -20.77 -14.70
CA GLU A 88 -7.55 -22.16 -14.78
C GLU A 88 -8.72 -22.24 -15.75
N SER A 89 -8.48 -22.92 -16.88
CA SER A 89 -9.52 -23.20 -17.86
C SER A 89 -10.44 -24.29 -17.29
N LYS A 90 -11.69 -23.93 -16.98
CA LYS A 90 -12.72 -24.88 -16.55
C LYS A 90 -13.08 -25.91 -17.63
N SER A 91 -12.58 -25.79 -18.87
CA SER A 91 -12.93 -26.69 -19.98
C SER A 91 -12.15 -28.01 -19.97
N LEU A 92 -11.04 -28.11 -19.25
CA LEU A 92 -10.24 -29.35 -19.16
C LEU A 92 -10.80 -30.36 -18.15
N LEU A 93 -11.62 -29.94 -17.18
CA LEU A 93 -12.28 -30.86 -16.24
C LEU A 93 -13.48 -31.61 -16.86
N ARG A 94 -13.95 -31.19 -18.04
CA ARG A 94 -15.18 -31.72 -18.66
C ARG A 94 -14.96 -32.80 -19.73
N HIS A 95 -13.72 -33.01 -20.18
CA HIS A 95 -13.40 -33.98 -21.25
C HIS A 95 -12.77 -35.29 -20.76
N GLY A 96 -12.50 -35.46 -19.46
CA GLY A 96 -11.91 -36.69 -18.91
C GLY A 96 -12.89 -37.80 -18.50
N TYR A 97 -14.20 -37.59 -18.66
CA TYR A 97 -15.24 -38.51 -18.15
C TYR A 97 -16.22 -39.00 -19.23
N ALA A 98 -15.96 -38.73 -20.51
CA ALA A 98 -16.88 -39.07 -21.61
C ALA A 98 -16.44 -40.25 -22.49
N ASP A 99 -15.26 -40.85 -22.24
CA ASP A 99 -14.73 -41.96 -23.07
C ASP A 99 -14.61 -43.28 -22.29
N VAL A 100 -15.62 -43.63 -21.48
CA VAL A 100 -15.84 -45.02 -21.04
C VAL A 100 -17.34 -45.29 -21.02
N THR A 101 -17.92 -45.58 -22.18
CA THR A 101 -19.13 -46.41 -22.31
C THR A 101 -19.10 -47.14 -23.63
#